data_AF-A0A9D4D6Y2-F1
#
_entry.id   AF-A0A9D4D6Y2-F1
#
_cell.length_a   1.000
_cell.length_b   1.000
_cell.length_c   1.000
_cell.angle_alpha   90.00
_cell.angle_beta   90.00
_cell.angle_gamma   90.00
#
_symmetry.space_group_name_H-M   'P 1'
#
loop_
_entity.id
_entity.type
_entity.pdbx_description
1 polymer ?
#
loop_
_entity_poly.entity_id
_entity_poly.type
_entity_poly.pdbx_seq_one_letter_code
_entity_poly.pdbx_strand_id
1 'polypeptide(L)' 'MTLGPVEVTKEAVVADIEDQVLLGLDVLSGGNGEQADIFHSKNVISLRGREIPLVQEGKG' A
#
# COMPACT_ATOMS: atom_id res chain seq x y z
N MET A 1 -22.02 6.81 40.66
CA MET A 1 -21.00 5.79 40.36
C MET A 1 -20.17 6.36 39.23
N THR A 2 -18.91 6.72 39.50
CA THR A 2 -18.06 7.45 38.53
C THR A 2 -16.91 6.54 38.16
N LEU A 3 -16.82 6.17 36.88
CA LEU A 3 -15.68 5.44 36.34
C LEU A 3 -14.46 6.37 36.35
N GLY A 4 -13.34 5.90 36.91
CA GLY A 4 -12.07 6.63 36.95
C GLY A 4 -11.44 6.80 35.57
N PRO A 5 -10.30 7.52 35.47
CA PRO A 5 -9.66 7.81 34.19
C PRO A 5 -9.24 6.51 33.47
N VAL A 6 -9.56 6.44 32.18
CA VAL A 6 -9.18 5.34 31.29
C VAL A 6 -7.91 5.74 30.56
N GLU A 7 -6.82 5.01 30.80
CA GLU A 7 -5.59 5.16 30.03
C GLU A 7 -5.68 4.30 28.76
N VAL A 8 -5.56 4.94 27.60
CA VAL A 8 -5.58 4.29 26.30
C VAL A 8 -4.16 4.24 25.76
N THR A 9 -3.53 3.07 25.83
CA THR A 9 -2.22 2.81 25.22
C THR A 9 -2.42 2.40 23.76
N LYS A 10 -1.88 3.20 22.84
CA LYS A 10 -1.90 2.89 21.41
C LYS A 10 -0.63 2.13 21.04
N GLU A 11 -0.72 0.80 20.99
CA GLU A 11 0.33 -0.03 20.43
C GLU A 11 0.22 -0.05 18.90
N ALA A 12 1.33 0.24 18.21
CA ALA A 12 1.46 0.08 16.78
C ALA A 12 2.08 -1.29 16.50
N VAL A 13 1.27 -2.26 16.06
CA VAL A 13 1.74 -3.56 15.61
C VAL A 13 2.19 -3.41 14.16
N VAL A 14 3.50 -3.37 13.93
CA VAL A 14 4.07 -3.52 12.58
C VAL A 14 4.09 -5.02 12.29
N ALA A 15 3.14 -5.48 11.50
CA ALA A 15 3.19 -6.83 10.96
C ALA A 15 4.20 -6.84 9.80
N ASP A 16 5.26 -7.64 9.91
CA ASP A 16 6.13 -7.96 8.78
C ASP A 16 5.31 -8.81 7.80
N ILE A 17 4.90 -8.20 6.69
CA ILE A 17 4.23 -8.90 5.59
C ILE A 17 5.31 -9.44 4.68
N GLU A 18 5.75 -10.68 4.94
CA GLU A 18 6.53 -11.48 3.99
C GLU A 18 5.59 -12.10 2.93
N ASP A 19 4.98 -11.27 2.08
CA ASP A 19 4.27 -11.79 0.92
C ASP A 19 4.68 -10.99 -0.32
N GLN A 20 5.58 -11.57 -1.11
CA GLN A 20 5.84 -11.09 -2.46
C GLN A 20 4.63 -11.41 -3.32
N VAL A 21 3.69 -10.48 -3.41
CA VAL A 21 2.52 -10.61 -4.28
C VAL A 21 2.84 -10.02 -5.64
N LEU A 22 2.79 -10.86 -6.68
CA LEU A 22 2.88 -10.40 -8.06
C LEU A 22 1.53 -9.85 -8.51
N LEU A 23 1.53 -8.57 -8.91
CA LEU A 23 0.35 -7.97 -9.54
C LEU A 23 0.29 -8.42 -11.01
N GLY A 24 -0.78 -9.13 -11.34
CA GLY A 24 -1.06 -9.51 -12.73
C GLY A 24 -1.46 -8.32 -13.59
N LEU A 25 -1.32 -8.48 -14.91
CA LEU A 25 -1.72 -7.47 -15.89
C LEU A 25 -3.22 -7.15 -15.81
N ASP A 26 -4.05 -8.10 -15.42
CA ASP A 26 -5.48 -7.94 -15.18
C ASP A 26 -5.76 -6.92 -14.05
N VAL A 27 -4.94 -6.92 -13.00
CA VAL A 27 -5.04 -5.94 -11.90
C VAL A 27 -4.59 -4.56 -12.37
N LEU A 28 -3.50 -4.50 -13.14
CA LEU A 28 -2.95 -3.23 -13.63
C LEU A 28 -3.79 -2.60 -14.75
N SER A 29 -4.43 -3.41 -15.57
CA SER A 29 -5.28 -2.97 -16.70
C SER A 29 -6.71 -2.61 -16.29
N GLY A 30 -7.03 -2.65 -15.00
CA GLY A 30 -8.33 -2.20 -14.48
C GLY A 30 -9.42 -3.28 -14.45
N GLY A 31 -9.05 -4.57 -14.37
CA GLY A 31 -10.00 -5.70 -14.48
C GLY A 31 -11.30 -5.57 -13.65
N ASN A 32 -11.24 -4.98 -12.45
CA ASN A 32 -12.39 -4.71 -11.57
C ASN A 32 -12.42 -3.25 -11.04
N GLY A 33 -11.85 -2.28 -11.76
CA GLY A 33 -11.78 -0.89 -11.29
C GLY A 33 -10.94 0.03 -12.18
N GLU A 34 -10.42 1.10 -11.61
CA GLU A 34 -9.55 2.04 -12.34
C GLU A 34 -8.22 1.40 -12.72
N GLN A 35 -7.77 1.72 -13.95
CA GLN A 35 -6.47 1.33 -14.47
C GLN A 35 -5.33 1.89 -13.59
N ALA A 36 -4.25 1.14 -13.45
CA ALA A 36 -3.06 1.63 -12.77
C ALA A 36 -2.29 2.62 -13.65
N ASP A 37 -1.92 3.77 -13.09
CA ASP A 37 -0.97 4.70 -13.72
C ASP A 37 0.41 4.51 -13.12
N ILE A 38 1.42 4.28 -13.96
CA ILE A 38 2.82 4.10 -13.52
C ILE A 38 3.61 5.37 -13.82
N PHE A 39 3.98 6.10 -12.77
CA PHE A 39 4.72 7.36 -12.88
C PHE A 39 6.20 7.16 -12.58
N HIS A 40 6.99 6.80 -13.59
CA HIS A 40 8.44 6.60 -13.43
C HIS A 40 9.19 7.86 -12.94
N SER A 41 8.78 9.06 -13.35
CA SER A 41 9.41 10.33 -12.92
C SER A 41 9.24 10.63 -11.44
N LYS A 42 8.18 10.09 -10.83
CA LYS A 42 7.88 10.22 -9.40
C LYS A 42 8.16 8.95 -8.62
N ASN A 43 8.53 7.88 -9.33
CA ASN A 43 8.77 6.55 -8.78
C ASN A 43 7.57 6.01 -7.96
N VAL A 44 6.35 6.15 -8.50
CA VAL A 44 5.10 5.68 -7.87
C VAL A 44 4.17 5.00 -8.88
N ILE A 45 3.35 4.06 -8.41
CA ILE A 45 2.15 3.56 -9.08
C ILE A 45 0.93 4.19 -8.40
N SER A 46 0.02 4.78 -9.18
CA SER A 46 -1.33 5.13 -8.72
C SER A 46 -2.28 3.99 -9.06
N LEU A 47 -2.91 3.40 -8.05
CA LEU A 47 -3.91 2.34 -8.23
C LEU A 47 -5.10 2.64 -7.32
N ARG A 48 -6.29 2.86 -7.92
CA ARG A 48 -7.55 3.17 -7.20
C ARG A 48 -7.41 4.37 -6.25
N GLY A 49 -6.75 5.43 -6.73
CA GLY A 49 -6.50 6.65 -5.94
C GLY A 49 -5.48 6.51 -4.81
N ARG A 50 -4.75 5.39 -4.73
CA ARG A 50 -3.64 5.20 -3.78
C ARG A 50 -2.30 5.24 -4.50
N GLU A 51 -1.34 5.98 -3.94
CA GLU A 51 0.03 5.99 -4.42
C GLU A 51 0.84 4.90 -3.71
N ILE A 52 1.48 4.05 -4.51
CA ILE A 52 2.34 2.95 -4.07
C ILE A 52 3.77 3.27 -4.54
N PRO A 53 4.74 3.46 -3.63
CA PRO A 53 6.13 3.69 -4.00
C PRO A 53 6.69 2.52 -4.80
N LEU A 54 7.41 2.83 -5.87
CA LEU A 54 8.14 1.84 -6.65
C LEU A 54 9.52 1.61 -6.05
N VAL A 55 9.88 0.36 -5.87
CA VAL A 55 11.26 -0.06 -5.62
C VAL A 55 11.71 -0.79 -6.87
N GLN A 56 12.67 -0.22 -7.60
CA GLN A 56 13.26 -0.87 -8.75
C GLN A 56 14.39 -1.77 -8.28
N GLU A 57 14.18 -3.08 -8.37
CA GLU A 57 15.25 -4.06 -8.19
C GLU A 57 15.85 -4.40 -9.57
N GLY A 58 16.96 -3.73 -9.89
CA GLY A 58 17.71 -3.93 -11.14
C GLY A 58 18.72 -2.80 -11.33
N LYS A 59 19.96 -3.11 -11.73
CA LYS A 59 20.96 -2.07 -12.05
C LYS A 59 20.48 -1.28 -13.26
N GLY A 60 20.31 0.02 -13.08
CA GLY A 60 19.99 0.98 -14.15
C GLY A 60 21.04 1.05 -15.24
#